data_AF-A0A349BSF4-F1
#
_entry.id   AF-A0A349BSF4-F1
#
_cell.length_a   1.000
_cell.length_b   1.000
_cell.length_c   1.000
_cell.angle_alpha   90.00
_cell.angle_beta   90.00
_cell.angle_gamma   90.00
#
_symmetry.space_group_name_H-M   'P 1'
#
loop_
_entity.id
_entity.type
_entity.pdbx_description
1 polymer ?
#
loop_
_entity_poly.entity_id
_entity_poly.type
_entity_poly.pdbx_seq_one_letter_code
_entity_poly.pdbx_strand_id
1 'polypeptide(L)' 'MIKERMSKQDLMDLYGVDRVTIEDWRRNKGLKMIEVSSHSKYITREELLQWEDSLRNDVSL' A
#
# COMPACT_ATOMS: atom_id res chain seq x y z
N MET A 1 5.92 15.46 6.28
CA MET A 1 5.75 14.49 7.39
C MET A 1 4.99 13.29 6.83
N ILE A 2 5.54 12.08 6.93
CA ILE A 2 4.80 10.88 6.47
C ILE A 2 3.71 10.57 7.51
N LYS A 3 2.47 10.38 7.04
CA LYS A 3 1.30 10.11 7.89
C LYS A 3 1.39 8.70 8.49
N GLU A 4 0.84 8.52 9.68
CA GLU A 4 0.81 7.21 10.34
C GLU A 4 -0.20 6.24 9.69
N ARG A 5 -1.26 6.79 9.12
CA ARG A 5 -2.27 6.06 8.34
C ARG A 5 -2.39 6.71 6.97
N MET A 6 -2.31 5.91 5.93
CA MET A 6 -2.32 6.36 4.54
C MET A 6 -3.49 5.71 3.80
N SER A 7 -4.31 6.54 3.18
CA SER A 7 -5.38 6.12 2.26
C SER A 7 -4.80 5.72 0.90
N LYS A 8 -5.64 5.23 -0.02
CA LYS A 8 -5.23 5.00 -1.41
C LYS A 8 -4.70 6.26 -2.09
N GLN A 9 -5.33 7.41 -1.80
CA GLN A 9 -4.89 8.69 -2.35
C GLN A 9 -3.49 9.05 -1.85
N ASP A 10 -3.25 8.87 -0.55
CA ASP A 10 -1.92 9.14 0.01
C ASP A 10 -0.84 8.24 -0.62
N LEU A 11 -1.16 6.98 -0.93
CA LEU A 11 -0.22 6.08 -1.61
C LEU A 11 0.05 6.52 -3.07
N MET A 12 -0.98 6.96 -3.80
CA MET A 12 -0.80 7.52 -5.14
C MET A 12 0.15 8.72 -5.12
N ASP A 13 -0.07 9.64 -4.19
CA ASP A 13 0.76 10.85 -4.04
C ASP A 13 2.17 10.50 -3.57
N LEU A 14 2.32 9.53 -2.66
CA LEU A 14 3.61 9.11 -2.09
C LEU A 14 4.52 8.44 -3.13
N TYR A 15 3.98 7.55 -3.96
CA TYR A 15 4.75 6.81 -4.96
C TYR A 15 4.70 7.44 -6.36
N GLY A 16 3.89 8.49 -6.55
CA GLY A 16 3.70 9.12 -7.87
C GLY A 16 3.03 8.18 -8.88
N VAL A 17 2.11 7.32 -8.42
CA VAL A 17 1.44 6.31 -9.23
C VAL A 17 -0.06 6.56 -9.32
N ASP A 18 -0.71 5.92 -10.29
CA ASP A 18 -2.15 6.02 -10.46
C ASP A 18 -2.93 4.99 -9.64
N ARG A 19 -4.26 5.11 -9.67
CA ARG A 19 -5.16 4.20 -8.96
C ARG A 19 -5.06 2.77 -9.47
N VAL A 20 -4.83 2.58 -10.77
CA VAL A 20 -4.75 1.25 -11.39
C VAL A 20 -3.57 0.49 -10.80
N THR A 21 -2.44 1.16 -10.64
CA THR A 21 -1.23 0.61 -10.00
C THR A 21 -1.48 0.22 -8.55
N ILE A 22 -2.14 1.08 -7.77
CA ILE A 22 -2.50 0.73 -6.38
C ILE A 22 -3.44 -0.48 -6.33
N GLU A 23 -4.43 -0.59 -7.23
CA GLU A 23 -5.31 -1.77 -7.27
C GLU A 23 -4.57 -3.04 -7.72
N ASP A 24 -3.62 -2.93 -8.66
CA ASP A 24 -2.73 -4.03 -9.04
C ASP A 24 -1.95 -4.53 -7.83
N TRP A 25 -1.36 -3.62 -7.04
CA TRP A 25 -0.63 -4.01 -5.84
C TRP A 25 -1.52 -4.74 -4.82
N ARG A 26 -2.77 -4.32 -4.66
CA ARG A 26 -3.71 -4.97 -3.76
C ARG A 26 -4.14 -6.36 -4.23
N ARG A 27 -4.31 -6.54 -5.54
CA ARG A 27 -4.80 -7.79 -6.13
C ARG A 27 -3.69 -8.81 -6.36
N ASN A 28 -2.53 -8.33 -6.79
CA ASN A 28 -1.48 -9.16 -7.37
C ASN A 28 -0.17 -9.12 -6.57
N LYS A 29 0.06 -8.08 -5.75
CA LYS A 29 1.29 -7.91 -4.95
C LYS A 29 1.06 -7.98 -3.45
N GLY A 30 -0.14 -8.37 -3.01
CA GLY A 30 -0.42 -8.60 -1.59
C GLY A 30 -0.50 -7.34 -0.71
N LEU A 31 -0.66 -6.15 -1.29
CA LEU A 31 -0.83 -4.91 -0.52
C LEU A 31 -2.15 -4.95 0.26
N LYS A 32 -2.06 -5.24 1.56
CA LYS A 32 -3.23 -5.28 2.46
C LYS A 32 -3.56 -3.88 2.96
N MET A 33 -4.82 -3.50 2.85
CA MET A 33 -5.34 -2.27 3.46
C MET A 33 -6.37 -2.65 4.51
N ILE A 34 -6.25 -2.06 5.69
CA ILE A 34 -7.20 -2.16 6.79
C ILE A 34 -8.50 -1.46 6.38
N GLU A 35 -9.62 -2.17 6.48
CA GLU A 35 -10.96 -1.65 6.19
C GLU A 35 -11.63 -1.15 7.46
N VAL A 36 -11.96 0.14 7.50
CA VAL A 36 -12.76 0.75 8.58
C VAL A 36 -14.24 0.70 8.23
N SER A 37 -14.57 0.89 6.95
CA SER A 37 -15.92 0.77 6.39
C SER A 37 -15.86 0.44 4.90
N SER A 38 -17.02 0.18 4.29
CA SER A 38 -17.13 -0.08 2.84
C SER A 38 -16.41 0.96 1.97
N HIS A 39 -16.41 2.22 2.41
CA HIS A 39 -15.82 3.36 1.69
C HIS A 39 -14.47 3.84 2.25
N SER A 40 -14.01 3.32 3.40
CA SER A 40 -12.80 3.81 4.05
C SER A 40 -11.81 2.68 4.31
N LYS A 41 -10.63 2.81 3.70
CA LYS A 41 -9.52 1.86 3.81
C LYS A 41 -8.22 2.63 3.96
N TYR A 42 -7.33 2.15 4.82
CA TYR A 42 -6.00 2.71 5.02
C TYR A 42 -4.95 1.63 5.21
N ILE A 43 -3.67 1.99 5.11
CA ILE A 43 -2.54 1.17 5.54
C ILE A 43 -1.74 1.96 6.56
N THR A 44 -1.21 1.29 7.59
CA THR A 44 -0.28 1.93 8.51
C THR A 44 1.10 2.06 7.86
N ARG A 45 1.93 2.97 8.37
CA ARG A 45 3.34 3.06 7.93
C ARG A 45 4.06 1.72 8.13
N GLU A 46 3.88 1.09 9.28
CA GLU A 46 4.55 -0.17 9.61
C GLU A 46 4.19 -1.28 8.63
N GLU A 47 2.91 -1.48 8.34
CA GLU A 47 2.46 -2.47 7.36
C GLU A 47 2.95 -2.16 5.93
N LEU A 48 3.01 -0.87 5.56
CA LEU A 48 3.53 -0.46 4.26
C LEU A 48 5.02 -0.83 4.13
N LEU A 49 5.82 -0.57 5.16
CA LEU A 49 7.24 -0.92 5.19
C LEU A 49 7.46 -2.44 5.15
N GLN A 50 6.65 -3.21 5.88
CA GLN A 50 6.72 -4.67 5.85
C GLN A 50 6.37 -5.21 4.46
N TRP A 51 5.36 -4.63 3.80
CA TRP A 51 5.02 -4.98 2.43
C TRP A 51 6.15 -4.64 1.44
N GLU A 52 6.76 -3.45 1.53
CA GLU A 52 7.90 -3.08 0.70
C GLU A 52 9.08 -4.05 0.87
N ASP A 53 9.36 -4.47 2.11
CA ASP A 53 10.42 -5.43 2.39
C ASP A 53 10.11 -6.81 1.78
N SER A 54 8.85 -7.25 1.83
CA SER A 54 8.42 -8.50 1.20
C SER A 54 8.65 -8.52 -0.32
N LEU A 55 8.53 -7.37 -0.99
CA LEU A 55 8.82 -7.25 -2.43
C LEU A 55 10.31 -7.39 -2.74
N ARG A 56 11.19 -6.91 -1.86
CA ARG A 56 12.64 -7.00 -2.05
C ARG A 56 13.15 -8.42 -1.91
N ASN A 57 12.58 -9.19 -0.97
CA ASN A 57 12.95 -10.56 -0.73
C ASN A 57 12.47 -11.53 -1.82
N ASP A 58 11.42 -11.18 -2.56
CA ASP A 58 10.91 -11.96 -3.72
C ASP A 58 11.83 -11.88 -4.95
N VAL A 59 12.70 -10.86 -5.04
CA VAL A 59 13.65 -10.66 -6.15
C VAL A 59 14.91 -11.56 -6.03
N SER A 60 15.00 -12.39 -4.99
CA SER A 60 16.17 -13.26 -4.73
C SER A 60 16.11 -14.65 -5.41
N LEU A 61 15.38 -14.81 -6.52
CA LEU A 61 15.27 -16.06 -7.30
C LEU A 61 16.03 -16.01 -8.62
#